data_AF-A0A3D0MT48-F1
#
_entry.id   AF-A0A3D0MT48-F1
#
_cell.length_a   1.000
_cell.length_b   1.000
_cell.length_c   1.000
_cell.angle_alpha   90.00
_cell.angle_beta   90.00
_cell.angle_gamma   90.00
#
_symmetry.space_group_name_H-M   'P 1'
#
loop_
_entity.id
_entity.type
_entity.pdbx_description
1 polymer ?
#
loop_
_entity_poly.entity_id
_entity_poly.type
_entity_poly.pdbx_seq_one_letter_code
_entity_poly.pdbx_strand_id
1 'polypeptide(L)'
;MTLPIEFTGKRIGTIALAGVPSKVTPFGMLVKKHTELILSEKMFSEVFFLRSRAIQNLLEQIAAFDPEKDDETSLLATARGLGFELQIPRIAVAIELLDARAVTSQGLEIETVPYTQMDIMMAIRTIFNRPQDISTMMDSGRYEILRAANALLNEKEVVQRTWKECEKLKKLMEGKGLHVVIGIGSLAQDISCLPASHRDGWKAVTIGKNIHYSPSIYSISDLMLEDLLTTASRDIAKRYRESILAPLKATSDSVELINTFRVWCEHRFSPSGAAKALSIHKNTLNYRINKIESMCNIDSQNFRELLSLYIAILINELSDRNTDQLSSR
;
A
#
# COMPACT_ATOMS: atom_id res chain seq x y z
N MET A 1 -2.32 6.02 55.17
CA MET A 1 -3.40 6.76 54.49
C MET A 1 -3.96 5.89 53.38
N THR A 2 -5.27 5.83 53.22
CA THR A 2 -5.93 5.06 52.15
C THR A 2 -6.70 6.03 51.25
N LEU A 3 -6.44 5.98 49.95
CA LEU A 3 -7.08 6.84 48.94
C LEU A 3 -7.88 5.98 47.96
N PRO A 4 -9.09 6.38 47.56
CA PRO A 4 -9.85 5.67 46.53
C PRO A 4 -9.25 5.93 45.14
N ILE A 5 -9.23 4.90 44.30
CA ILE A 5 -8.99 5.03 42.86
C ILE A 5 -10.36 5.19 42.20
N GLU A 6 -10.55 6.26 41.44
CA GLU A 6 -11.79 6.58 40.74
C GLU A 6 -11.57 6.58 39.22
N PHE A 7 -12.45 5.92 38.49
CA PHE A 7 -12.43 5.86 37.03
C PHE A 7 -13.84 6.08 36.50
N THR A 8 -14.00 6.98 35.52
CA THR A 8 -15.31 7.40 34.95
C THR A 8 -16.39 7.72 36.00
N GLY A 9 -15.98 8.31 37.13
CA GLY A 9 -16.88 8.66 38.24
C GLY A 9 -17.26 7.50 39.17
N LYS A 10 -16.72 6.30 38.97
CA LYS A 10 -16.92 5.12 39.84
C LYS A 10 -15.64 4.75 40.60
N ARG A 11 -15.78 4.37 41.87
CA ARG A 11 -14.66 3.85 42.67
C ARG A 11 -14.37 2.40 42.27
N ILE A 12 -13.16 2.13 41.81
CA ILE A 12 -12.73 0.80 41.33
C ILE A 12 -11.71 0.12 42.23
N GLY A 13 -11.17 0.83 43.23
CA GLY A 13 -10.20 0.28 44.17
C GLY A 13 -9.71 1.31 45.18
N THR A 14 -8.66 0.95 45.92
CA THR A 14 -7.99 1.85 46.88
C THR A 14 -6.49 1.64 46.86
N ILE A 15 -5.73 2.71 47.15
CA ILE A 15 -4.27 2.68 47.36
C ILE A 15 -4.01 3.02 48.81
N ALA A 16 -3.22 2.17 49.49
CA ALA A 16 -2.79 2.40 50.85
C ALA A 16 -1.30 2.74 50.89
N LEU A 17 -0.95 3.82 51.59
CA LEU A 17 0.43 4.24 51.85
C LEU A 17 0.69 4.24 53.35
N ALA A 18 1.72 3.50 53.76
CA ALA A 18 2.17 3.43 55.14
C ALA A 18 3.00 4.69 55.49
N GLY A 19 2.75 5.26 56.68
CA GLY A 19 3.49 6.42 57.19
C GLY A 19 2.60 7.50 57.83
N VAL A 20 3.24 8.55 58.36
CA VAL A 20 2.56 9.67 59.02
C VAL A 20 1.72 10.45 57.99
N PRO A 21 0.41 10.66 58.22
CA PRO A 21 -0.51 11.25 57.24
C PRO A 21 0.01 12.55 56.60
N SER A 22 0.46 13.51 57.40
CA SER A 22 0.95 14.81 56.90
C SER A 22 2.15 14.71 55.94
N LYS A 23 2.96 13.65 56.06
CA LYS A 23 4.11 13.40 55.18
C LYS A 23 3.75 12.60 53.94
N VAL A 24 2.78 11.67 54.02
CA VAL A 24 2.43 10.75 52.92
C VAL A 24 1.28 11.24 52.04
N THR A 25 0.52 12.26 52.44
CA THR A 25 -0.61 12.78 51.65
C THR A 25 -0.24 13.29 50.26
N PRO A 26 0.79 14.15 50.08
CA PRO A 26 1.18 14.63 48.75
C PRO A 26 1.61 13.48 47.82
N PHE A 27 2.39 12.53 48.34
CA PHE A 27 2.81 11.34 47.60
C PHE A 27 1.62 10.43 47.25
N GLY A 28 0.66 10.26 48.15
CA GLY A 28 -0.51 9.45 47.86
C GLY A 28 -1.45 10.07 46.84
N MET A 29 -1.60 11.39 46.82
CA MET A 29 -2.34 12.06 45.75
C MET A 29 -1.65 11.89 44.40
N LEU A 30 -0.32 12.00 44.35
CA LEU A 30 0.45 11.76 43.14
C LEU A 30 0.30 10.31 42.64
N VAL A 31 0.47 9.33 43.54
CA VAL A 31 0.29 7.91 43.20
C VAL A 31 -1.15 7.62 42.76
N LYS A 32 -2.17 8.15 43.46
CA LYS A 32 -3.58 8.07 43.02
C LYS A 32 -3.73 8.58 41.59
N LYS A 33 -3.26 9.80 41.31
CA LYS A 33 -3.41 10.42 39.97
C LYS A 33 -2.66 9.67 38.89
N HIS A 34 -1.44 9.21 39.18
CA HIS A 34 -0.67 8.41 38.25
C HIS A 34 -1.34 7.07 37.94
N THR A 35 -1.86 6.38 38.95
CA THR A 35 -2.62 5.14 38.77
C THR A 35 -3.91 5.37 37.97
N GLU A 36 -4.67 6.42 38.24
CA GLU A 36 -5.86 6.79 37.46
C GLU A 36 -5.52 7.06 35.98
N LEU A 37 -4.40 7.75 35.71
CA LEU A 37 -3.93 8.01 34.34
C LEU A 37 -3.53 6.73 33.61
N ILE A 38 -2.70 5.87 34.22
CA ILE A 38 -2.30 4.59 33.61
C ILE A 38 -3.51 3.71 33.30
N LEU A 39 -4.47 3.64 34.22
CA LEU A 39 -5.71 2.89 34.00
C LEU A 39 -6.51 3.46 32.83
N SER A 40 -6.59 4.78 32.72
CA SER A 40 -7.27 5.45 31.60
C SER A 40 -6.59 5.16 30.26
N GLU A 41 -5.26 5.26 30.22
CA GLU A 41 -4.46 4.95 29.04
C GLU A 41 -4.67 3.49 28.61
N LYS A 42 -4.54 2.54 29.54
CA LYS A 42 -4.69 1.12 29.26
C LYS A 42 -6.09 0.78 28.73
N MET A 43 -7.15 1.33 29.34
CA MET A 43 -8.53 1.13 28.88
C MET A 43 -8.76 1.72 27.49
N PHE A 44 -8.22 2.91 27.21
CA PHE A 44 -8.35 3.53 25.90
C PHE A 44 -7.64 2.70 24.82
N SER A 45 -6.42 2.24 25.10
CA SER A 45 -5.69 1.32 24.24
C SER A 45 -6.47 0.02 24.02
N GLU A 46 -7.00 -0.60 25.06
CA GLU A 46 -7.76 -1.86 24.96
C GLU A 46 -9.01 -1.71 24.10
N VAL A 47 -9.80 -0.65 24.32
CA VAL A 47 -10.99 -0.35 23.49
C VAL A 47 -10.58 -0.09 22.04
N PHE A 48 -9.49 0.65 21.81
CA PHE A 48 -8.96 0.88 20.47
C PHE A 48 -8.59 -0.44 19.78
N PHE A 49 -7.84 -1.32 20.45
CA PHE A 49 -7.41 -2.60 19.88
C PHE A 49 -8.58 -3.55 19.62
N LEU A 50 -9.55 -3.63 20.54
CA LEU A 50 -10.76 -4.43 20.35
C LEU A 50 -11.56 -3.96 19.13
N ARG A 51 -11.79 -2.65 19.01
CA ARG A 51 -12.48 -2.07 17.85
C ARG A 51 -11.69 -2.30 16.57
N SER A 52 -10.37 -2.10 16.59
CA SER A 52 -9.51 -2.29 15.41
C SER A 52 -9.51 -3.73 14.95
N ARG A 53 -9.47 -4.69 15.88
CA ARG A 53 -9.59 -6.12 15.57
C ARG A 53 -10.95 -6.48 14.99
N ALA A 54 -12.03 -5.92 15.52
CA ALA A 54 -13.37 -6.15 14.96
C ALA A 54 -13.49 -5.61 13.52
N ILE A 55 -12.91 -4.44 13.25
CA ILE A 55 -12.87 -3.87 11.89
C ILE A 55 -11.95 -4.69 10.98
N GLN A 56 -10.81 -5.15 11.48
CA GLN A 56 -9.90 -6.04 10.73
C GLN A 56 -10.63 -7.31 10.31
N ASN A 57 -11.29 -8.00 11.24
CA ASN A 57 -12.08 -9.20 10.93
C ASN A 57 -13.18 -8.91 9.89
N LEU A 58 -13.83 -7.74 9.96
CA LEU A 58 -14.80 -7.33 8.93
C LEU A 58 -14.14 -7.19 7.56
N LEU A 59 -12.98 -6.55 7.47
CA LEU A 59 -12.24 -6.39 6.20
C LEU A 59 -11.74 -7.72 5.66
N GLU A 60 -11.29 -8.63 6.51
CA GLU A 60 -10.91 -10.00 6.11
C GLU A 60 -12.11 -10.78 5.55
N GLN A 61 -13.30 -10.65 6.17
CA GLN A 61 -14.53 -11.23 5.64
C GLN A 61 -14.93 -10.60 4.30
N ILE A 62 -14.82 -9.28 4.16
CA ILE A 62 -15.06 -8.58 2.88
C ILE A 62 -14.08 -9.08 1.80
N ALA A 63 -12.80 -9.25 2.12
CA ALA A 63 -11.79 -9.72 1.19
C ALA A 63 -12.05 -11.17 0.73
N ALA A 64 -12.58 -12.01 1.62
CA ALA A 64 -12.88 -13.41 1.37
C ALA A 64 -14.27 -13.65 0.74
N PHE A 65 -15.16 -12.66 0.78
CA PHE A 65 -16.54 -12.77 0.30
C PHE A 65 -16.59 -13.08 -1.20
N ASP A 66 -17.29 -14.16 -1.55
CA ASP A 66 -17.61 -14.55 -2.92
C ASP A 66 -19.08 -14.23 -3.23
N PRO A 67 -19.38 -13.18 -4.01
CA PRO A 67 -20.75 -12.75 -4.30
C PRO A 67 -21.61 -13.82 -4.98
N GLU A 68 -21.00 -14.83 -5.61
CA GLU A 68 -21.74 -15.91 -6.29
C GLU A 68 -22.12 -17.05 -5.33
N LYS A 69 -21.45 -17.16 -4.18
CA LYS A 69 -21.58 -18.32 -3.27
C LYS A 69 -22.04 -17.96 -1.86
N ASP A 70 -21.69 -16.77 -1.40
CA ASP A 70 -21.89 -16.37 -0.02
C ASP A 70 -23.15 -15.52 0.17
N ASP A 71 -23.79 -15.65 1.34
CA ASP A 71 -24.88 -14.79 1.76
C ASP A 71 -24.36 -13.49 2.39
N GLU A 72 -24.74 -12.34 1.83
CA GLU A 72 -24.33 -11.01 2.30
C GLU A 72 -24.98 -10.61 3.65
N THR A 73 -26.05 -11.28 4.08
CA THR A 73 -26.86 -10.84 5.24
C THR A 73 -26.06 -10.75 6.53
N SER A 74 -25.25 -11.75 6.83
CA SER A 74 -24.39 -11.79 8.03
C SER A 74 -23.30 -10.70 8.00
N LEU A 75 -22.71 -10.47 6.82
CA LEU A 75 -21.67 -9.48 6.61
C LEU A 75 -22.22 -8.05 6.77
N LEU A 76 -23.39 -7.79 6.19
CA LEU A 76 -24.12 -6.53 6.35
C LEU A 76 -24.51 -6.27 7.81
N ALA A 77 -25.00 -7.29 8.53
CA ALA A 77 -25.34 -7.17 9.94
C ALA A 77 -24.11 -6.83 10.79
N THR A 78 -22.98 -7.49 10.52
CA THR A 78 -21.70 -7.23 11.20
C THR A 78 -21.21 -5.80 10.95
N ALA A 79 -21.24 -5.35 9.69
CA ALA A 79 -20.86 -3.98 9.33
C ALA A 79 -21.75 -2.93 10.01
N ARG A 80 -23.07 -3.12 10.00
CA ARG A 80 -24.02 -2.23 10.69
C ARG A 80 -23.77 -2.18 12.20
N GLY A 81 -23.46 -3.33 12.81
CA GLY A 81 -23.08 -3.41 14.23
C GLY A 81 -21.83 -2.59 14.59
N LEU A 82 -20.94 -2.37 13.62
CA LEU A 82 -19.75 -1.52 13.77
C LEU A 82 -19.97 -0.05 13.37
N GLY A 83 -21.15 0.26 12.83
CA GLY A 83 -21.58 1.61 12.40
C GLY A 83 -21.39 1.90 10.91
N PHE A 84 -21.18 0.87 10.07
CA PHE A 84 -20.88 1.04 8.65
C PHE A 84 -21.97 0.51 7.73
N GLU A 85 -22.18 1.23 6.62
CA GLU A 85 -23.03 0.82 5.53
C GLU A 85 -22.15 0.36 4.35
N LEU A 86 -22.27 -0.90 3.93
CA LEU A 86 -21.48 -1.47 2.83
C LEU A 86 -22.16 -1.32 1.46
N GLN A 87 -23.40 -0.82 1.42
CA GLN A 87 -24.18 -0.61 0.19
C GLN A 87 -23.85 0.72 -0.50
N ILE A 88 -23.05 1.57 0.13
CA ILE A 88 -22.58 2.81 -0.48
C ILE A 88 -21.32 2.53 -1.32
N PRO A 89 -21.09 3.29 -2.40
CA PRO A 89 -19.87 3.14 -3.18
C PRO A 89 -18.62 3.43 -2.35
N ARG A 90 -17.59 2.61 -2.53
CA ARG A 90 -16.34 2.65 -1.79
C ARG A 90 -15.16 2.35 -2.71
N ILE A 91 -13.99 2.86 -2.34
CA ILE A 91 -12.73 2.55 -3.02
C ILE A 91 -11.70 2.11 -1.98
N ALA A 92 -11.08 0.95 -2.21
CA ALA A 92 -10.04 0.45 -1.35
C ALA A 92 -8.73 1.23 -1.57
N VAL A 93 -8.05 1.52 -0.47
CA VAL A 93 -6.71 2.10 -0.44
C VAL A 93 -5.86 1.20 0.43
N ALA A 94 -4.93 0.48 -0.20
CA ALA A 94 -3.94 -0.33 0.47
C ALA A 94 -2.69 0.52 0.76
N ILE A 95 -2.11 0.37 1.94
CA ILE A 95 -0.94 1.11 2.38
C ILE A 95 0.05 0.11 2.97
N GLU A 96 1.27 0.11 2.45
CA GLU A 96 2.37 -0.70 2.97
C GLU A 96 3.49 0.24 3.43
N LEU A 97 3.88 0.09 4.71
CA LEU A 97 5.08 0.74 5.23
C LEU A 97 6.31 0.04 4.67
N LEU A 98 7.30 0.84 4.27
CA LEU A 98 8.61 0.31 3.90
C LEU A 98 9.50 0.29 5.13
N ASP A 99 9.94 -0.91 5.49
CA ASP A 99 10.86 -1.11 6.60
C ASP A 99 12.28 -0.75 6.16
N ALA A 100 13.03 -0.01 6.98
CA ALA A 100 14.39 0.42 6.70
C ALA A 100 15.38 -0.74 6.43
N ARG A 101 15.04 -1.94 6.90
CA ARG A 101 15.85 -3.15 6.74
C ARG A 101 15.73 -3.76 5.34
N ALA A 102 14.74 -3.36 4.55
CA ALA A 102 14.63 -3.76 3.15
C ALA A 102 15.52 -2.85 2.30
N VAL A 103 16.80 -3.23 2.25
CA VAL A 103 17.85 -2.70 1.38
C VAL A 103 17.28 -2.32 0.01
N THR A 104 17.05 -1.03 -0.24
CA THR A 104 17.14 -0.54 -1.62
C THR A 104 18.59 -0.76 -2.05
N SER A 105 18.79 -1.27 -3.26
CA SER A 105 20.07 -1.58 -3.91
C SER A 105 21.06 -0.40 -4.04
N GLN A 106 20.80 0.72 -3.38
CA GLN A 106 21.64 1.92 -3.28
C GLN A 106 22.12 2.25 -1.86
N GLY A 107 21.85 1.42 -0.84
CA GLY A 107 22.49 1.58 0.47
C GLY A 107 22.10 2.86 1.24
N LEU A 108 20.94 3.46 0.94
CA LEU A 108 20.36 4.47 1.83
C LEU A 108 19.84 3.76 3.09
N GLU A 109 20.59 3.87 4.19
CA GLU A 109 20.06 3.64 5.53
C GLU A 109 18.98 4.69 5.78
N ILE A 110 17.72 4.30 5.66
CA ILE A 110 16.60 5.14 6.06
C ILE A 110 16.49 4.97 7.58
N GLU A 111 16.94 5.95 8.38
CA GLU A 111 16.65 5.96 9.82
C GLU A 111 15.13 6.04 10.02
N THR A 112 14.51 4.94 10.42
CA THR A 112 13.09 4.92 10.80
C THR A 112 12.94 5.34 12.26
N VAL A 113 12.10 6.35 12.49
CA VAL A 113 11.67 6.74 13.83
C VAL A 113 10.75 5.63 14.38
N PRO A 114 10.90 5.20 15.64
CA PRO A 114 9.97 4.22 16.22
C PRO A 114 8.54 4.78 16.19
N TYR A 115 7.61 4.01 15.61
CA TYR A 115 6.19 4.34 15.52
C TYR A 115 5.35 3.21 16.13
N THR A 116 4.17 3.58 16.65
CA THR A 116 3.17 2.60 17.06
C THR A 116 2.10 2.42 16.00
N GLN A 117 1.38 1.30 16.05
CA GLN A 117 0.16 1.09 15.26
C GLN A 117 -0.86 2.23 15.45
N MET A 118 -0.95 2.75 16.67
CA MET A 118 -1.86 3.84 17.01
C MET A 118 -1.48 5.13 16.29
N ASP A 119 -0.19 5.46 16.21
CA ASP A 119 0.31 6.66 15.53
C ASP A 119 -0.04 6.68 14.03
N ILE A 120 0.07 5.52 13.39
CA ILE A 120 -0.25 5.35 11.98
C ILE A 120 -1.76 5.40 11.76
N MET A 121 -2.53 4.69 12.60
CA MET A 121 -3.98 4.72 12.52
C MET A 121 -4.54 6.13 12.74
N MET A 122 -3.96 6.91 13.66
CA MET A 122 -4.30 8.31 13.87
C MET A 122 -3.95 9.19 12.67
N ALA A 123 -2.79 8.99 12.04
CA ALA A 123 -2.43 9.71 10.82
C ALA A 123 -3.36 9.38 9.65
N ILE A 124 -3.70 8.11 9.46
CA ILE A 124 -4.72 7.68 8.48
C ILE A 124 -6.05 8.36 8.76
N ARG A 125 -6.56 8.28 10.00
CA ARG A 125 -7.84 8.89 10.40
C ARG A 125 -7.83 10.41 10.46
N THR A 126 -6.67 11.06 10.37
CA THR A 126 -6.59 12.52 10.20
C THR A 126 -6.98 12.93 8.79
N ILE A 127 -6.67 12.08 7.80
CA ILE A 127 -6.94 12.33 6.38
C ILE A 127 -8.27 11.70 5.94
N PHE A 128 -8.50 10.43 6.33
CA PHE A 128 -9.68 9.64 6.03
C PHE A 128 -10.59 9.58 7.25
N ASN A 129 -11.31 10.68 7.47
CA ASN A 129 -12.08 10.93 8.70
C ASN A 129 -13.60 10.94 8.48
N ARG A 130 -14.09 10.51 7.31
CA ARG A 130 -15.53 10.50 7.05
C ARG A 130 -16.20 9.46 7.93
N PRO A 131 -17.46 9.68 8.36
CA PRO A 131 -18.17 8.73 9.22
C PRO A 131 -18.25 7.31 8.65
N GLN A 132 -18.27 7.18 7.33
CA GLN A 132 -18.35 5.91 6.63
C GLN A 132 -16.99 5.38 6.14
N ASP A 133 -15.88 6.10 6.31
CA ASP A 133 -14.56 5.54 5.99
C ASP A 133 -14.21 4.43 6.98
N ILE A 134 -13.81 3.26 6.47
CA ILE A 134 -13.36 2.13 7.31
C ILE A 134 -11.85 2.06 7.19
N SER A 135 -11.12 2.10 8.30
CA SER A 135 -9.66 2.01 8.31
C SER A 135 -9.18 0.99 9.35
N THR A 136 -8.25 0.12 8.95
CA THR A 136 -7.66 -0.88 9.83
C THR A 136 -6.24 -1.24 9.43
N MET A 137 -5.57 -1.96 10.32
CA MET A 137 -4.33 -2.67 10.04
C MET A 137 -4.69 -4.10 9.63
N MET A 138 -4.09 -4.60 8.55
CA MET A 138 -4.29 -5.98 8.06
C MET A 138 -3.23 -6.91 8.66
N ASP A 139 -1.97 -6.52 8.59
CA ASP A 139 -0.85 -7.21 9.23
C ASP A 139 0.29 -6.22 9.54
N SER A 140 1.45 -6.72 9.98
CA SER A 140 2.60 -5.89 10.38
C SER A 140 3.06 -4.95 9.26
N GLY A 141 2.71 -3.67 9.38
CA GLY A 141 3.09 -2.63 8.41
C GLY A 141 2.13 -2.48 7.23
N ARG A 142 1.03 -3.24 7.20
CA ARG A 142 0.01 -3.17 6.16
C ARG A 142 -1.30 -2.62 6.71
N TYR A 143 -1.82 -1.61 6.04
CA TYR A 143 -3.05 -0.94 6.41
C TYR A 143 -3.97 -0.84 5.21
N GLU A 144 -5.26 -0.80 5.49
CA GLU A 144 -6.26 -0.69 4.45
C GLU A 144 -7.38 0.26 4.86
N ILE A 145 -7.86 0.99 3.86
CA ILE A 145 -8.96 1.94 4.00
C ILE A 145 -10.00 1.61 2.93
N LEU A 146 -11.25 1.36 3.34
CA LEU A 146 -12.40 1.41 2.44
C LEU A 146 -13.00 2.81 2.53
N ARG A 147 -12.54 3.70 1.65
CA ARG A 147 -12.96 5.10 1.60
C ARG A 147 -14.35 5.20 0.97
N ALA A 148 -15.28 5.83 1.67
CA ALA A 148 -16.62 6.08 1.14
C ALA A 148 -16.56 7.09 -0.03
N ALA A 149 -17.26 6.77 -1.11
CA ALA A 149 -17.37 7.58 -2.32
C ALA A 149 -18.80 8.09 -2.52
N ASN A 150 -18.94 9.18 -3.27
CA ASN A 150 -20.25 9.71 -3.64
C ASN A 150 -20.75 8.96 -4.87
N ALA A 151 -21.95 8.37 -4.79
CA ALA A 151 -22.58 7.61 -5.86
C ALA A 151 -22.85 8.42 -7.15
N LEU A 152 -22.84 9.75 -7.08
CA LEU A 152 -23.02 10.62 -8.25
C LEU A 152 -21.73 10.83 -9.05
N LEU A 153 -20.57 10.43 -8.53
CA LEU A 153 -19.28 10.61 -9.20
C LEU A 153 -18.94 9.39 -10.03
N ASN A 154 -18.31 9.61 -11.18
CA ASN A 154 -17.72 8.51 -11.93
C ASN A 154 -16.40 8.05 -11.27
N GLU A 155 -15.95 6.86 -11.64
CA GLU A 155 -14.73 6.25 -11.09
C GLU A 155 -13.50 7.15 -11.20
N LYS A 156 -13.29 7.79 -12.35
CA LYS A 156 -12.15 8.68 -12.58
C LYS A 156 -12.12 9.86 -11.60
N GLU A 157 -13.27 10.46 -11.31
CA GLU A 157 -13.39 11.53 -10.33
C GLU A 157 -13.16 11.03 -8.90
N VAL A 158 -13.67 9.84 -8.57
CA VAL A 158 -13.43 9.22 -7.26
C VAL A 158 -11.95 8.94 -7.04
N VAL A 159 -11.29 8.29 -8.02
CA VAL A 159 -9.85 8.00 -8.01
C VAL A 159 -9.05 9.28 -7.86
N GLN A 160 -9.35 10.33 -8.63
CA GLN A 160 -8.63 11.61 -8.54
C GLN A 160 -8.77 12.27 -7.16
N ARG A 161 -9.94 12.17 -6.51
CA ARG A 161 -10.13 12.69 -5.15
C ARG A 161 -9.40 11.84 -4.11
N THR A 162 -9.46 10.51 -4.23
CA THR A 162 -8.72 9.58 -3.38
C THR A 162 -7.21 9.83 -3.50
N TRP A 163 -6.70 10.04 -4.72
CA TRP A 163 -5.30 10.36 -4.96
C TRP A 163 -4.83 11.58 -4.16
N LYS A 164 -5.58 12.69 -4.19
CA LYS A 164 -5.26 13.90 -3.42
C LYS A 164 -5.23 13.65 -1.91
N GLU A 165 -6.07 12.75 -1.40
CA GLU A 165 -6.07 12.35 0.01
C GLU A 165 -4.83 11.49 0.30
N CYS A 166 -4.49 10.53 -0.56
CA CYS A 166 -3.28 9.73 -0.47
C CYS A 166 -2.00 10.58 -0.51
N GLU A 167 -1.95 11.65 -1.32
CA GLU A 167 -0.82 12.59 -1.36
C GLU A 167 -0.63 13.32 -0.03
N LYS A 168 -1.73 13.73 0.62
CA LYS A 168 -1.69 14.35 1.95
C LYS A 168 -1.21 13.35 2.99
N LEU A 169 -1.72 12.11 2.94
CA LEU A 169 -1.31 11.05 3.85
C LEU A 169 0.19 10.74 3.68
N LYS A 170 0.66 10.59 2.44
CA LYS A 170 2.07 10.33 2.13
C LYS A 170 2.96 11.42 2.72
N LYS A 171 2.64 12.70 2.49
CA LYS A 171 3.39 13.84 3.06
C LYS A 171 3.38 13.85 4.58
N LEU A 172 2.24 13.50 5.21
CA LEU A 172 2.12 13.41 6.66
C LEU A 172 3.01 12.29 7.23
N MET A 173 3.09 11.15 6.55
CA MET A 173 3.95 10.02 6.93
C MET A 173 5.44 10.35 6.72
N GLU A 174 5.79 10.95 5.57
CA GLU A 174 7.16 11.40 5.27
C GLU A 174 7.65 12.43 6.30
N GLY A 175 6.79 13.35 6.74
CA GLY A 175 7.09 14.31 7.81
C GLY A 175 7.34 13.66 9.19
N LYS A 176 6.98 12.40 9.36
CA LYS A 176 7.28 11.58 10.55
C LYS A 176 8.46 10.61 10.34
N GLY A 177 9.16 10.70 9.20
CA GLY A 177 10.24 9.77 8.84
C GLY A 177 9.76 8.40 8.37
N LEU A 178 8.51 8.29 7.92
CA LEU A 178 7.92 7.03 7.44
C LEU A 178 7.77 7.05 5.92
N HIS A 179 8.28 6.01 5.27
CA HIS A 179 8.10 5.80 3.84
C HIS A 179 6.98 4.79 3.60
N VAL A 180 6.06 5.17 2.72
CA VAL A 180 4.86 4.36 2.42
C VAL A 180 4.69 4.18 0.92
N VAL A 181 4.19 3.02 0.54
CA VAL A 181 3.61 2.77 -0.78
C VAL A 181 2.10 2.69 -0.61
N ILE A 182 1.38 3.35 -1.50
CA ILE A 182 -0.08 3.41 -1.46
C ILE A 182 -0.64 2.90 -2.78
N GLY A 183 -1.54 1.93 -2.73
CA GLY A 183 -2.29 1.42 -3.89
C GLY A 183 -3.77 1.79 -3.78
N ILE A 184 -4.32 2.32 -4.86
CA ILE A 184 -5.73 2.68 -5.00
C ILE A 184 -6.39 1.62 -5.87
N GLY A 185 -7.41 0.96 -5.34
CA GLY A 185 -8.19 -0.06 -6.03
C GLY A 185 -9.26 0.53 -6.97
N SER A 186 -10.11 -0.34 -7.50
CA SER A 186 -11.25 0.02 -8.35
C SER A 186 -12.42 0.57 -7.52
N LEU A 187 -13.34 1.32 -8.14
CA LEU A 187 -14.56 1.76 -7.47
C LEU A 187 -15.54 0.58 -7.28
N ALA A 188 -15.74 0.16 -6.03
CA ALA A 188 -16.81 -0.75 -5.67
C ALA A 188 -18.13 0.01 -5.51
N GLN A 189 -19.16 -0.33 -6.28
CA GLN A 189 -20.47 0.31 -6.15
C GLN A 189 -21.26 -0.18 -4.94
N ASP A 190 -21.01 -1.43 -4.54
CA ASP A 190 -21.66 -2.11 -3.42
C ASP A 190 -20.75 -3.22 -2.86
N ILE A 191 -21.30 -4.02 -1.94
CA ILE A 191 -20.61 -5.10 -1.25
C ILE A 191 -20.06 -6.18 -2.18
N SER A 192 -20.72 -6.45 -3.32
CA SER A 192 -20.29 -7.48 -4.27
C SER A 192 -18.98 -7.12 -4.95
N CYS A 193 -18.71 -5.81 -5.09
CA CYS A 193 -17.51 -5.29 -5.75
C CYS A 193 -16.36 -5.01 -4.76
N LEU A 194 -16.62 -4.98 -3.45
CA LEU A 194 -15.59 -4.72 -2.44
C LEU A 194 -14.42 -5.71 -2.46
N PRO A 195 -14.61 -7.04 -2.63
CA PRO A 195 -13.50 -7.99 -2.74
C PRO A 195 -12.57 -7.68 -3.92
N ALA A 196 -13.14 -7.22 -5.04
CA ALA A 196 -12.36 -6.81 -6.21
C ALA A 196 -11.55 -5.55 -5.90
N SER A 197 -12.18 -4.50 -5.35
CA SER A 197 -11.51 -3.26 -4.97
C SER A 197 -10.36 -3.50 -3.98
N HIS A 198 -10.59 -4.32 -2.96
CA HIS A 198 -9.56 -4.76 -1.99
C HIS A 198 -8.34 -5.37 -2.70
N ARG A 199 -8.59 -6.39 -3.54
CA ARG A 199 -7.55 -7.09 -4.30
C ARG A 199 -6.78 -6.13 -5.20
N ASP A 200 -7.48 -5.24 -5.88
CA ASP A 200 -6.92 -4.25 -6.80
C ASP A 200 -6.02 -3.24 -6.09
N GLY A 201 -6.40 -2.79 -4.88
CA GLY A 201 -5.56 -1.92 -4.06
C GLY A 201 -4.23 -2.59 -3.71
N TRP A 202 -4.27 -3.84 -3.24
CA TRP A 202 -3.05 -4.61 -2.92
C TRP A 202 -2.23 -5.00 -4.17
N LYS A 203 -2.88 -5.25 -5.31
CA LYS A 203 -2.21 -5.44 -6.60
C LYS A 203 -1.49 -4.17 -7.04
N ALA A 204 -2.10 -3.00 -6.92
CA ALA A 204 -1.47 -1.73 -7.24
C ALA A 204 -0.21 -1.46 -6.40
N VAL A 205 -0.23 -1.80 -5.10
CA VAL A 205 0.98 -1.78 -4.25
C VAL A 205 2.04 -2.75 -4.80
N THR A 206 1.66 -3.99 -5.08
CA THR A 206 2.59 -5.05 -5.50
C THR A 206 3.24 -4.73 -6.85
N ILE A 207 2.44 -4.38 -7.86
CA ILE A 207 2.90 -4.01 -9.20
C ILE A 207 3.74 -2.74 -9.14
N GLY A 208 3.26 -1.71 -8.44
CA GLY A 208 3.95 -0.43 -8.32
C GLY A 208 5.33 -0.57 -7.67
N LYS A 209 5.45 -1.40 -6.63
CA LYS A 209 6.73 -1.74 -6.00
C LYS A 209 7.68 -2.50 -6.94
N ASN A 210 7.16 -3.26 -7.90
CA ASN A 210 8.01 -4.07 -8.76
C ASN A 210 8.54 -3.30 -9.97
N ILE A 211 7.72 -2.43 -10.55
CA ILE A 211 8.05 -1.73 -11.78
C ILE A 211 8.74 -0.39 -11.51
N HIS A 212 8.30 0.34 -10.50
CA HIS A 212 8.82 1.67 -10.25
C HIS A 212 9.96 1.65 -9.24
N TYR A 213 10.89 2.60 -9.42
CA TYR A 213 12.10 2.73 -8.62
C TYR A 213 11.89 3.55 -7.33
N SER A 214 10.75 4.23 -7.17
CA SER A 214 10.47 5.09 -6.01
C SER A 214 9.15 4.71 -5.34
N PRO A 215 9.09 4.65 -4.00
CA PRO A 215 7.84 4.54 -3.25
C PRO A 215 6.89 5.70 -3.61
N SER A 216 5.69 5.36 -4.07
CA SER A 216 4.71 6.33 -4.54
C SER A 216 3.28 5.83 -4.34
N ILE A 217 2.34 6.62 -4.85
CA ILE A 217 0.93 6.27 -4.95
C ILE A 217 0.72 5.65 -6.34
N TYR A 218 -0.03 4.56 -6.39
CA TYR A 218 -0.37 3.84 -7.62
C TYR A 218 -1.87 3.61 -7.68
N SER A 219 -2.46 3.74 -8.86
CA SER A 219 -3.86 3.38 -9.11
C SER A 219 -3.91 2.13 -9.98
N ILE A 220 -4.77 1.17 -9.64
CA ILE A 220 -4.95 -0.02 -10.47
C ILE A 220 -5.42 0.35 -11.89
N SER A 221 -6.17 1.45 -12.03
CA SER A 221 -6.64 1.97 -13.33
C SER A 221 -5.49 2.31 -14.28
N ASP A 222 -4.33 2.67 -13.73
CA ASP A 222 -3.15 3.06 -14.49
C ASP A 222 -2.21 1.87 -14.73
N LEU A 223 -2.48 0.72 -14.10
CA LEU A 223 -1.65 -0.48 -14.08
C LEU A 223 -2.36 -1.70 -14.70
N MET A 224 -3.39 -1.49 -15.51
CA MET A 224 -4.23 -2.58 -16.03
C MET A 224 -3.47 -3.55 -16.95
N LEU A 225 -2.50 -3.06 -17.73
CA LEU A 225 -1.69 -3.91 -18.60
C LEU A 225 -0.79 -4.82 -17.75
N GLU A 226 -0.13 -4.22 -16.78
CA GLU A 226 0.75 -4.88 -15.82
C GLU A 226 -0.03 -5.94 -15.04
N ASP A 227 -1.22 -5.58 -14.53
CA ASP A 227 -2.10 -6.52 -13.82
C ASP A 227 -2.49 -7.69 -14.70
N LEU A 228 -2.93 -7.42 -15.94
CA LEU A 228 -3.23 -8.46 -16.92
C LEU A 228 -2.02 -9.41 -17.11
N LEU A 229 -0.81 -8.87 -17.23
CA LEU A 229 0.40 -9.68 -17.36
C LEU A 229 0.69 -10.54 -16.12
N THR A 230 0.32 -10.08 -14.91
CA THR A 230 0.46 -10.90 -13.69
C THR A 230 -0.53 -12.07 -13.62
N THR A 231 -1.63 -12.03 -14.37
CA THR A 231 -2.60 -13.14 -14.44
C THR A 231 -2.14 -14.30 -15.30
N ALA A 232 -1.19 -14.07 -16.20
CA ALA A 232 -0.64 -15.12 -17.05
C ALA A 232 0.08 -16.18 -16.19
N SER A 233 0.00 -17.46 -16.58
CA SER A 233 0.69 -18.51 -15.84
C SER A 233 2.21 -18.24 -15.83
N ARG A 234 2.84 -18.49 -14.68
CA ARG A 234 4.28 -18.26 -14.50
C ARG A 234 5.12 -18.95 -15.57
N ASP A 235 4.73 -20.15 -16.00
CA ASP A 235 5.44 -20.91 -17.04
C ASP A 235 5.32 -20.26 -18.42
N ILE A 236 4.14 -19.77 -18.79
CA ILE A 236 3.95 -19.07 -20.07
C ILE A 236 4.73 -17.76 -20.06
N ALA A 237 4.60 -16.96 -19.00
CA ALA A 237 5.32 -15.70 -18.84
C ALA A 237 6.84 -15.91 -18.88
N LYS A 238 7.36 -16.92 -18.18
CA LYS A 238 8.78 -17.28 -18.19
C LYS A 238 9.27 -17.65 -19.58
N ARG A 239 8.60 -18.58 -20.28
CA ARG A 239 8.99 -19.01 -21.63
C ARG A 239 8.97 -17.85 -22.61
N TYR A 240 7.91 -17.02 -22.57
CA TYR A 240 7.77 -15.86 -23.43
C TYR A 240 8.91 -14.86 -23.22
N ARG A 241 9.19 -14.52 -21.95
CA ARG A 241 10.29 -13.64 -21.57
C ARG A 241 11.64 -14.19 -22.03
N GLU A 242 11.91 -15.46 -21.77
CA GLU A 242 13.18 -16.11 -22.15
C GLU A 242 13.35 -16.16 -23.66
N SER A 243 12.30 -16.48 -24.43
CA SER A 243 12.39 -16.52 -25.89
C SER A 243 12.68 -15.16 -26.53
N ILE A 244 12.15 -14.08 -25.95
CA ILE A 244 12.28 -12.74 -26.51
C ILE A 244 13.54 -12.02 -25.99
N LEU A 245 13.88 -12.17 -24.70
CA LEU A 245 15.02 -11.46 -24.10
C LEU A 245 16.35 -12.20 -24.19
N ALA A 246 16.39 -13.46 -24.64
CA ALA A 246 17.65 -14.22 -24.76
C ALA A 246 18.77 -13.46 -25.49
N PRO A 247 18.53 -12.79 -26.64
CA PRO A 247 19.58 -12.03 -27.32
C PRO A 247 20.13 -10.88 -26.48
N LEU A 248 19.27 -10.16 -25.76
CA LEU A 248 19.67 -9.04 -24.91
C LEU A 248 20.34 -9.49 -23.62
N LYS A 249 19.96 -10.66 -23.06
CA LYS A 249 20.57 -11.20 -21.83
C LYS A 249 21.97 -11.77 -22.06
N ALA A 250 22.34 -12.05 -23.30
CA ALA A 250 23.65 -12.59 -23.66
C ALA A 250 24.77 -11.53 -23.67
N THR A 251 24.46 -10.23 -23.53
CA THR A 251 25.45 -9.15 -23.58
C THR A 251 25.70 -8.51 -22.23
N SER A 252 26.91 -7.97 -22.06
CA SER A 252 27.32 -7.28 -20.83
C SER A 252 26.56 -5.99 -20.55
N ASP A 253 25.97 -5.37 -21.59
CA ASP A 253 25.17 -4.14 -21.52
C ASP A 253 23.65 -4.40 -21.45
N SER A 254 23.23 -5.63 -21.15
CA SER A 254 21.82 -6.05 -21.11
C SER A 254 20.90 -5.09 -20.35
N VAL A 255 21.27 -4.74 -19.11
CA VAL A 255 20.47 -3.86 -18.23
C VAL A 255 20.27 -2.48 -18.87
N GLU A 256 21.32 -1.94 -19.50
CA GLU A 256 21.31 -0.64 -20.16
C GLU A 256 20.45 -0.64 -21.42
N LEU A 257 20.55 -1.69 -22.25
CA LEU A 257 19.75 -1.83 -23.47
C LEU A 257 18.27 -2.04 -23.17
N ILE A 258 17.94 -2.91 -22.21
CA ILE A 258 16.57 -3.15 -21.76
C ILE A 258 15.95 -1.85 -21.25
N ASN A 259 16.65 -1.13 -20.36
CA ASN A 259 16.17 0.15 -19.84
C ASN A 259 16.05 1.21 -20.96
N THR A 260 16.98 1.23 -21.92
CA THR A 260 16.94 2.16 -23.06
C THR A 260 15.70 1.92 -23.92
N PHE A 261 15.40 0.66 -24.26
CA PHE A 261 14.21 0.31 -25.05
C PHE A 261 12.92 0.69 -24.32
N ARG A 262 12.82 0.37 -23.03
CA ARG A 262 11.65 0.70 -22.20
C ARG A 262 11.39 2.20 -22.20
N VAL A 263 12.41 3.01 -21.87
CA VAL A 263 12.28 4.47 -21.81
C VAL A 263 11.96 5.06 -23.19
N TRP A 264 12.49 4.47 -24.27
CA TRP A 264 12.13 4.87 -25.63
C TRP A 264 10.65 4.63 -25.95
N CYS A 265 10.10 3.46 -25.62
CA CYS A 265 8.66 3.17 -25.75
C CYS A 265 7.80 4.15 -24.93
N GLU A 266 8.14 4.37 -23.66
CA GLU A 266 7.42 5.26 -22.74
C GLU A 266 7.44 6.73 -23.18
N HIS A 267 8.46 7.16 -23.92
CA HIS A 267 8.58 8.51 -24.49
C HIS A 267 8.05 8.59 -25.92
N ARG A 268 7.01 7.81 -26.24
CA ARG A 268 6.32 7.80 -27.55
C ARG A 268 7.27 7.54 -28.71
N PHE A 269 8.26 6.68 -28.49
CA PHE A 269 9.30 6.36 -29.48
C PHE A 269 10.12 7.58 -29.94
N SER A 270 10.18 8.65 -29.14
CA SER A 270 10.93 9.87 -29.45
C SER A 270 12.40 9.74 -29.05
N PRO A 271 13.36 9.80 -30.00
CA PRO A 271 14.77 9.73 -29.64
C PRO A 271 15.22 10.91 -28.76
N SER A 272 14.73 12.12 -29.05
CA SER A 272 15.06 13.30 -28.26
C SER A 272 14.47 13.24 -26.85
N GLY A 273 13.22 12.77 -26.73
CA GLY A 273 12.54 12.63 -25.44
C GLY A 273 13.23 11.59 -24.54
N ALA A 274 13.47 10.40 -25.10
CA ALA A 274 14.10 9.30 -24.37
C ALA A 274 15.56 9.60 -23.99
N ALA A 275 16.34 10.22 -24.88
CA ALA A 275 17.72 10.61 -24.59
C ALA A 275 17.79 11.61 -23.43
N LYS A 276 16.88 12.59 -23.40
CA LYS A 276 16.76 13.54 -22.27
C LYS A 276 16.41 12.82 -20.96
N ALA A 277 15.44 11.90 -20.99
CA ALA A 277 15.04 11.13 -19.80
C ALA A 277 16.17 10.25 -19.26
N LEU A 278 16.97 9.66 -20.15
CA LEU A 278 18.14 8.84 -19.81
C LEU A 278 19.40 9.65 -19.52
N SER A 279 19.36 10.99 -19.64
CA SER A 279 20.53 11.87 -19.52
C SER A 279 21.70 11.47 -20.44
N ILE A 280 21.39 11.03 -21.67
CA ILE A 280 22.38 10.67 -22.71
C ILE A 280 22.19 11.53 -23.95
N HIS A 281 23.15 11.47 -24.89
CA HIS A 281 23.01 12.12 -26.18
C HIS A 281 22.11 11.32 -27.13
N LYS A 282 21.36 11.99 -28.01
CA LYS A 282 20.46 11.36 -28.99
C LYS A 282 21.15 10.32 -29.89
N ASN A 283 22.42 10.55 -30.24
CA ASN A 283 23.20 9.62 -31.07
C ASN A 283 23.46 8.30 -30.34
N THR A 284 23.75 8.37 -29.03
CA THR A 284 23.94 7.18 -28.19
C THR A 284 22.65 6.38 -28.08
N LEU A 285 21.51 7.06 -27.92
CA LEU A 285 20.21 6.38 -27.93
C LEU A 285 19.96 5.67 -29.26
N ASN A 286 20.12 6.35 -30.40
CA ASN A 286 19.93 5.75 -31.72
C ASN A 286 20.86 4.55 -31.93
N TYR A 287 22.12 4.66 -31.51
CA TYR A 287 23.05 3.53 -31.55
C TYR A 287 22.54 2.33 -30.75
N ARG A 288 22.05 2.56 -29.51
CA ARG A 288 21.49 1.50 -28.67
C ARG A 288 20.24 0.87 -29.28
N ILE A 289 19.33 1.68 -29.82
CA ILE A 289 18.11 1.17 -30.48
C ILE A 289 18.46 0.32 -31.72
N ASN A 290 19.34 0.81 -32.60
CA ASN A 290 19.80 0.03 -33.76
C ASN A 290 20.49 -1.27 -33.34
N LYS A 291 21.26 -1.23 -32.24
CA LYS A 291 21.88 -2.43 -31.68
C LYS A 291 20.81 -3.43 -31.21
N ILE A 292 19.78 -2.98 -30.50
CA ILE A 292 18.66 -3.81 -30.06
C ILE A 292 17.92 -4.42 -31.25
N GLU A 293 17.61 -3.64 -32.28
CA GLU A 293 16.98 -4.11 -33.52
C GLU A 293 17.77 -5.24 -34.17
N SER A 294 19.08 -5.03 -34.33
CA SER A 294 19.96 -6.02 -34.94
C SER A 294 20.08 -7.32 -34.12
N MET A 295 20.12 -7.21 -32.80
CA MET A 295 20.29 -8.37 -31.90
C MET A 295 19.01 -9.18 -31.76
N CYS A 296 17.87 -8.49 -31.60
CA CYS A 296 16.57 -9.13 -31.46
C CYS A 296 15.94 -9.50 -32.80
N ASN A 297 16.55 -9.08 -33.92
CA ASN A 297 16.02 -9.21 -35.27
C ASN A 297 14.58 -8.68 -35.36
N ILE A 298 14.37 -7.45 -34.86
CA ILE A 298 13.08 -6.76 -34.87
C ILE A 298 13.13 -5.54 -35.80
N ASP A 299 12.00 -5.26 -36.43
CA ASP A 299 11.75 -4.05 -37.22
C ASP A 299 11.03 -2.99 -36.35
N SER A 300 11.62 -1.82 -36.17
CA SER A 300 10.99 -0.71 -35.43
C SER A 300 9.81 -0.07 -36.15
N GLN A 301 9.56 -0.42 -37.41
CA GLN A 301 8.31 -0.09 -38.09
C GLN A 301 7.21 -1.14 -37.82
N ASN A 302 7.56 -2.32 -37.30
CA ASN A 302 6.61 -3.36 -36.94
C ASN A 302 6.16 -3.24 -35.48
N PHE A 303 4.99 -2.62 -35.28
CA PHE A 303 4.40 -2.46 -33.97
C PHE A 303 4.23 -3.78 -33.18
N ARG A 304 3.94 -4.90 -33.85
CA ARG A 304 3.76 -6.19 -33.16
C ARG A 304 5.06 -6.67 -32.52
N GLU A 305 6.19 -6.49 -33.21
CA GLU A 305 7.51 -6.89 -32.71
C GLU A 305 7.96 -5.97 -31.57
N LEU A 306 7.76 -4.67 -31.72
CA LEU A 306 8.01 -3.69 -30.65
C LEU A 306 7.20 -4.00 -29.39
N LEU A 307 5.89 -4.25 -29.55
CA LEU A 307 5.00 -4.60 -28.45
C LEU A 307 5.45 -5.92 -27.80
N SER A 308 5.87 -6.90 -28.60
CA SER A 308 6.35 -8.18 -28.09
C SER A 308 7.58 -8.03 -27.21
N LEU A 309 8.56 -7.21 -27.65
CA LEU A 309 9.75 -6.93 -26.84
C LEU A 309 9.39 -6.13 -25.58
N TYR A 310 8.51 -5.12 -25.70
CA TYR A 310 8.06 -4.33 -24.56
C TYR A 310 7.36 -5.17 -23.50
N ILE A 311 6.44 -6.07 -23.89
CA ILE A 311 5.77 -6.99 -22.97
C ILE A 311 6.78 -7.92 -22.30
N ALA A 312 7.75 -8.45 -23.04
CA ALA A 312 8.78 -9.31 -22.47
C ALA A 312 9.63 -8.58 -21.41
N ILE A 313 9.92 -7.29 -21.63
CA ILE A 313 10.60 -6.43 -20.65
C ILE A 313 9.72 -6.21 -19.41
N LEU A 314 8.44 -5.87 -19.56
CA LEU A 314 7.51 -5.71 -18.43
C LEU A 314 7.42 -7.00 -17.59
N ILE A 315 7.27 -8.16 -18.24
CA ILE A 315 7.26 -9.46 -17.56
C ILE A 315 8.57 -9.69 -16.80
N ASN A 316 9.71 -9.28 -17.36
CA ASN A 316 11.01 -9.39 -16.68
C ASN A 316 11.05 -8.58 -15.39
N GLU A 317 10.63 -7.32 -15.42
CA GLU A 317 10.60 -6.44 -14.25
C GLU A 317 9.62 -6.92 -13.17
N LEU A 318 8.45 -7.42 -13.58
CA LEU A 318 7.46 -8.02 -12.68
C LEU A 318 7.96 -9.32 -12.02
N SER A 319 8.87 -10.05 -12.67
CA SER A 319 9.37 -11.35 -12.21
C SER A 319 10.59 -11.22 -11.29
N ASP A 320 11.54 -10.35 -11.63
CA ASP A 320 12.87 -10.35 -11.00
C ASP A 320 12.82 -9.91 -9.51
N ARG A 321 11.81 -9.14 -9.08
CA ARG A 321 11.62 -8.74 -7.67
C ARG A 321 10.81 -9.70 -6.80
N ASN A 322 10.13 -10.69 -7.38
CA ASN A 322 9.46 -11.75 -6.61
C ASN A 322 10.47 -12.76 -6.02
N THR A 323 11.65 -12.90 -6.63
CA THR A 323 12.71 -13.82 -6.20
C THR A 323 13.40 -13.36 -4.92
N ASP A 324 13.53 -12.06 -4.70
CA ASP A 324 14.19 -11.48 -3.51
C ASP A 324 13.31 -11.53 -2.24
N GLN A 325 11.99 -11.69 -2.37
CA GLN A 325 11.07 -11.84 -1.23
C GLN A 325 10.92 -13.29 -0.76
N LEU A 326 11.34 -14.27 -1.55
CA LEU A 326 11.29 -15.71 -1.21
C LEU A 326 12.61 -16.25 -0.65
N SER A 327 13.72 -15.53 -0.80
CA SER A 327 15.03 -15.86 -0.22
C SER A 327 15.24 -15.35 1.21
N SER A 328 14.22 -14.67 1.79
CA SER A 328 14.22 -14.12 3.15
C SER A 328 13.15 -14.73 4.07
N ARG A 329 12.60 -15.90 3.70
CA ARG A 329 11.79 -16.75 4.58
C ARG A 329 12.56 -17.99 5.01
#